data_AF-A0A1V4PY02-F1
#
_entry.id   AF-A0A1V4PY02-F1
#
_cell.length_a   1.000
_cell.length_b   1.000
_cell.length_c   1.000
_cell.angle_alpha   90.00
_cell.angle_beta   90.00
_cell.angle_gamma   90.00
#
_symmetry.space_group_name_H-M   'P 1'
#
loop_
_entity.id
_entity.type
_entity.pdbx_description
1 polymer ?
#
loop_
_entity_poly.entity_id
_entity_poly.type
_entity_poly.pdbx_seq_one_letter_code
_entity_poly.pdbx_strand_id
1 'polypeptide(L)'
;MIDTTTVLDAETVDAEAVFAAIVTQLSDLQWNPEMTGPQAFGAMKQVLLLRNLVDHHATTLTSEMDRLGVADHKTTRLRELLISMGFTPAVASRYVRISATTDVDLLLTHAAD
;
A
#
# COMPACT_ATOMS: atom_id res chain seq x y z
N MET A 1 -16.75 1.62 -16.59
CA MET A 1 -15.64 1.80 -17.55
C MET A 1 -14.64 2.70 -16.83
N ILE A 2 -13.66 2.11 -16.15
CA ILE A 2 -12.52 2.88 -15.65
C ILE A 2 -11.72 3.19 -16.91
N ASP A 3 -11.58 4.47 -17.21
CA ASP A 3 -10.87 4.96 -18.38
C ASP A 3 -9.42 4.47 -18.36
N THR A 4 -8.89 4.14 -19.54
CA THR A 4 -7.63 3.43 -19.71
C THR A 4 -6.45 4.35 -19.33
N THR A 5 -6.00 4.17 -18.08
CA THR A 5 -4.62 4.31 -17.59
C THR A 5 -3.77 5.40 -18.24
N THR A 6 -3.99 6.67 -17.87
CA THR A 6 -2.83 7.53 -17.62
C THR A 6 -2.00 6.84 -16.54
N VAL A 7 -0.89 6.23 -16.94
CA VAL A 7 0.12 5.80 -15.99
C VAL A 7 0.60 7.07 -15.30
N LEU A 8 0.23 7.21 -14.03
CA LEU A 8 0.78 8.25 -13.16
C LEU A 8 2.22 7.83 -12.87
N ASP A 9 3.15 8.26 -13.71
CA ASP A 9 4.57 8.05 -13.46
C ASP A 9 4.96 8.85 -12.22
N ALA A 10 5.55 8.18 -11.23
CA ALA A 10 6.01 8.81 -9.99
C ALA A 10 7.06 9.92 -10.25
N GLU A 11 7.71 9.93 -11.41
CA GLU A 11 8.60 11.04 -11.83
C GLU A 11 7.82 12.30 -12.23
N THR A 12 6.54 12.17 -12.60
CA THR A 12 5.70 13.26 -13.11
C THR A 12 4.55 13.65 -12.17
N VAL A 13 4.28 12.81 -11.17
CA VAL A 13 3.17 12.95 -10.23
C VAL A 13 3.71 13.03 -8.83
N ASP A 14 3.35 14.12 -8.14
CA ASP A 14 3.61 14.26 -6.71
C ASP A 14 2.74 13.26 -5.93
N ALA A 15 3.31 12.08 -5.69
CA ALA A 15 2.63 10.99 -5.00
C ALA A 15 2.22 11.40 -3.58
N GLU A 16 3.03 12.20 -2.89
CA GLU A 16 2.71 12.69 -1.55
C GLU A 16 1.46 13.58 -1.60
N ALA A 17 1.41 14.53 -2.54
CA ALA A 17 0.22 15.37 -2.73
C ALA A 17 -1.03 14.56 -3.08
N VAL A 18 -0.89 13.50 -3.91
CA VAL A 18 -2.00 12.60 -4.24
C VAL A 18 -2.50 11.87 -2.99
N PHE A 19 -1.62 11.24 -2.20
CA PHE A 19 -2.01 10.56 -0.97
C PHE A 19 -2.61 11.53 0.05
N ALA A 20 -2.06 12.74 0.20
CA ALA A 20 -2.61 13.77 1.09
C ALA A 20 -4.02 14.22 0.67
N ALA A 21 -4.26 14.38 -0.64
CA ALA A 21 -5.58 14.71 -1.17
C ALA A 21 -6.59 13.57 -0.90
N ILE A 22 -6.20 12.32 -1.11
CA ILE A 22 -7.03 11.14 -0.81
C ILE A 22 -7.35 11.08 0.68
N VAL A 23 -6.36 11.23 1.56
CA VAL A 23 -6.57 11.23 3.02
C VAL A 23 -7.54 12.33 3.42
N THR A 24 -7.38 13.54 2.88
CA THR A 24 -8.29 14.67 3.17
C THR A 24 -9.71 14.34 2.75
N GLN A 25 -9.93 13.91 1.51
CA GLN A 25 -11.27 13.57 1.00
C GLN A 25 -11.94 12.44 1.78
N LEU A 26 -11.17 11.41 2.16
CA LEU A 26 -11.71 10.25 2.88
C LEU A 26 -11.94 10.53 4.37
N SER A 27 -11.20 11.46 4.96
CA SER A 27 -11.41 11.87 6.36
C SER A 27 -12.77 12.54 6.56
N ASP A 28 -13.23 13.28 5.56
CA ASP A 28 -14.54 13.95 5.58
C ASP A 28 -15.68 13.06 5.09
N LEU A 29 -15.39 11.87 4.55
CA LEU A 29 -16.40 10.95 4.02
C LEU A 29 -17.32 10.46 5.13
N GLN A 30 -18.60 10.78 5.01
CA GLN A 30 -19.66 10.26 5.86
C GLN A 30 -20.50 9.25 5.09
N TRP A 31 -20.60 8.02 5.61
CA TRP A 31 -21.52 7.04 5.06
C TRP A 31 -22.96 7.41 5.40
N ASN A 32 -23.90 7.09 4.52
CA ASN A 32 -25.31 7.30 4.80
C ASN A 32 -25.74 6.34 5.94
N PRO A 33 -26.23 6.84 7.09
CA PRO A 33 -26.63 5.98 8.21
C PRO A 33 -27.84 5.10 7.89
N GLU A 34 -28.65 5.48 6.89
CA GLU A 34 -29.86 4.76 6.46
C GLU A 34 -29.58 3.78 5.31
N MET A 35 -28.34 3.31 5.16
CA MET A 35 -27.97 2.35 4.11
C MET A 35 -28.63 0.99 4.33
N THR A 36 -29.13 0.41 3.24
CA THR A 36 -29.52 -1.00 3.21
C THR A 36 -28.29 -1.91 3.29
N GLY A 37 -28.49 -3.17 3.70
CA GLY A 37 -27.41 -4.18 3.74
C GLY A 37 -26.60 -4.31 2.44
N PRO A 38 -27.24 -4.40 1.25
CA PRO A 38 -26.51 -4.43 -0.02
C PRO A 38 -25.68 -3.17 -0.30
N GLN A 39 -26.17 -1.99 0.08
CA GLN A 39 -25.41 -0.74 -0.06
C GLN A 39 -24.19 -0.75 0.86
N ALA A 40 -24.34 -1.18 2.11
CA ALA A 40 -23.23 -1.27 3.06
C ALA A 40 -22.16 -2.27 2.58
N PHE A 41 -22.59 -3.42 2.06
CA PHE A 41 -21.69 -4.39 1.45
C PHE A 41 -20.96 -3.82 0.21
N GLY A 42 -21.67 -3.06 -0.63
CA GLY A 42 -21.10 -2.34 -1.76
C GLY A 42 -20.01 -1.35 -1.34
N ALA A 43 -20.29 -0.52 -0.34
CA ALA A 43 -19.34 0.44 0.23
C ALA A 43 -18.11 -0.27 0.83
N MET A 44 -18.32 -1.36 1.57
CA MET A 44 -17.21 -2.14 2.15
C MET A 44 -16.27 -2.70 1.07
N LYS A 45 -16.78 -3.10 -0.10
CA LYS A 45 -15.93 -3.52 -1.23
C LYS A 45 -15.04 -2.39 -1.73
N GLN A 46 -15.51 -1.14 -1.71
CA GLN A 46 -14.68 0.01 -2.09
C GLN A 46 -13.59 0.30 -1.05
N VAL A 47 -13.93 0.23 0.23
CA VAL A 47 -12.95 0.34 1.32
C VAL A 47 -11.89 -0.76 1.21
N LEU A 48 -12.30 -1.99 0.92
CA LEU A 48 -11.38 -3.11 0.72
C LEU A 48 -10.45 -2.89 -0.49
N LEU A 49 -10.97 -2.36 -1.60
CA LEU A 49 -10.17 -2.05 -2.78
C LEU A 49 -9.08 -1.02 -2.45
N LEU A 50 -9.44 0.08 -1.78
CA LEU A 50 -8.48 1.09 -1.35
C LEU A 50 -7.45 0.50 -0.39
N ARG A 51 -7.89 -0.28 0.60
CA ARG A 51 -7.01 -0.95 1.55
C ARG A 51 -6.03 -1.89 0.86
N ASN A 52 -6.46 -2.61 -0.17
CA ASN A 52 -5.57 -3.48 -0.95
C ASN A 52 -4.54 -2.68 -1.77
N LEU A 53 -4.94 -1.54 -2.34
CA LEU A 53 -4.03 -0.64 -3.04
C LEU A 53 -2.97 -0.06 -2.10
N VAL A 54 -3.38 0.43 -0.92
CA VAL A 54 -2.47 0.93 0.12
C VAL A 54 -1.53 -0.17 0.62
N ASP A 55 -2.06 -1.39 0.88
CA ASP A 55 -1.24 -2.54 1.29
C ASP A 55 -0.17 -2.89 0.23
N HIS A 56 -0.51 -2.78 -1.07
CA HIS A 56 0.44 -2.99 -2.15
C HIS A 56 1.55 -1.94 -2.16
N HIS A 57 1.21 -0.66 -2.14
CA HIS A 57 2.20 0.42 -2.07
C HIS A 57 3.09 0.34 -0.82
N ALA A 58 2.51 0.02 0.34
CA ALA A 58 3.27 -0.18 1.58
C ALA A 58 4.27 -1.34 1.46
N THR A 59 3.88 -2.43 0.79
CA THR A 59 4.77 -3.58 0.54
C THR A 59 5.91 -3.20 -0.41
N THR A 60 5.61 -2.49 -1.51
CA THR A 60 6.61 -2.02 -2.47
C THR A 60 7.61 -1.05 -1.81
N LEU A 61 7.12 -0.07 -1.05
CA LEU A 61 7.96 0.87 -0.31
C LEU A 61 8.78 0.16 0.78
N THR A 62 8.25 -0.87 1.42
CA THR A 62 9.02 -1.70 2.36
C THR A 62 10.20 -2.36 1.64
N SER A 63 10.00 -2.88 0.42
CA SER A 63 11.08 -3.44 -0.40
C SER A 63 12.15 -2.39 -0.75
N GLU A 64 11.71 -1.20 -1.18
CA GLU A 64 12.63 -0.10 -1.49
C GLU A 64 13.41 0.39 -0.25
N MET A 65 12.75 0.48 0.91
CA MET A 65 13.41 0.82 2.16
C MET A 65 14.47 -0.20 2.58
N ASP A 66 14.22 -1.50 2.34
CA ASP A 66 15.19 -2.57 2.54
C ASP A 66 16.38 -2.41 1.59
N ARG A 67 16.12 -2.24 0.29
CA ARG A 67 17.14 -2.02 -0.75
C ARG A 67 18.01 -0.80 -0.49
N LEU A 68 17.41 0.28 0.02
CA LEU A 68 18.10 1.53 0.34
C LEU A 68 18.78 1.52 1.71
N GLY A 69 18.68 0.43 2.48
CA GLY A 69 19.30 0.31 3.80
C GLY A 69 18.75 1.31 4.82
N VAL A 70 17.48 1.72 4.69
CA VAL A 70 16.86 2.75 5.55
C VAL A 70 16.90 2.33 7.03
N ALA A 71 16.89 1.02 7.29
CA ALA A 71 16.99 0.45 8.63
C ALA A 71 18.42 0.10 9.08
N ASP A 72 19.47 0.28 8.27
CA ASP A 72 20.83 -0.23 8.56
C ASP A 72 21.57 0.49 9.71
N HIS A 73 20.90 1.39 10.42
CA HIS A 73 21.41 2.00 11.64
C HIS A 73 21.34 1.01 12.81
N LYS A 74 22.52 0.44 13.15
CA LYS A 74 23.01 -0.38 14.30
C LYS A 74 22.05 -1.09 15.28
N THR A 75 20.79 -0.71 15.43
CA THR A 75 19.83 -1.30 16.38
C THR A 75 18.42 -1.47 15.83
N THR A 76 18.08 -0.95 14.65
CA THR A 76 16.68 -0.96 14.16
C THR A 76 16.52 -1.91 13.00
N ARG A 77 15.63 -2.90 13.12
CA ARG A 77 15.23 -3.74 11.98
C ARG A 77 14.14 -3.04 11.18
N LEU A 78 14.05 -3.29 9.87
CA LEU A 78 12.98 -2.71 9.04
C LEU A 78 11.57 -2.96 9.60
N ARG A 79 11.34 -4.15 10.17
CA ARG A 79 10.12 -4.47 10.90
C ARG A 79 9.85 -3.53 12.08
N GLU A 80 10.88 -3.20 12.85
CA GLU A 80 10.77 -2.32 14.03
C GLU A 80 10.54 -0.86 13.61
N LEU A 81 11.17 -0.44 12.51
CA LEU A 81 10.91 0.86 11.90
C LEU A 81 9.45 1.00 11.44
N LEU A 82 8.88 -0.02 10.79
CA LEU A 82 7.46 -0.01 10.43
C LEU A 82 6.56 0.07 11.68
N ILE A 83 6.91 -0.63 12.76
CA ILE A 83 6.14 -0.55 14.01
C ILE A 83 6.21 0.86 14.60
N SER A 84 7.37 1.54 14.58
CA SER A 84 7.48 2.91 15.07
C SER A 84 6.74 3.93 14.19
N MET A 85 6.57 3.64 12.91
CA MET A 85 5.70 4.40 11.99
C MET A 85 4.19 4.18 12.24
N GLY A 86 3.83 3.25 13.12
CA GLY A 86 2.43 2.99 13.53
C GLY A 86 1.82 1.72 12.96
N PHE A 87 2.56 0.90 12.21
CA PHE A 87 2.05 -0.40 11.77
C PHE A 87 1.91 -1.37 12.94
N THR A 88 0.83 -2.15 12.96
CA THR A 88 0.70 -3.22 13.95
C THR A 88 1.80 -4.27 13.74
N PRO A 89 2.29 -4.94 14.80
CA PRO A 89 3.41 -5.88 14.68
C PRO A 89 3.20 -7.01 13.66
N ALA A 90 1.97 -7.51 13.53
CA ALA A 90 1.65 -8.56 12.56
C ALA A 90 1.68 -8.06 11.11
N VAL A 91 1.24 -6.82 10.87
CA VAL A 91 1.26 -6.19 9.53
C VAL A 91 2.70 -5.84 9.13
N ALA A 92 3.49 -5.26 10.04
CA ALA A 92 4.90 -4.99 9.80
C ALA A 92 5.68 -6.27 9.43
N SER A 93 5.48 -7.36 10.20
CA SER A 93 6.06 -8.67 9.86
C SER A 93 5.61 -9.18 8.49
N ARG A 94 4.35 -8.95 8.12
CA ARG A 94 3.80 -9.38 6.83
C ARG A 94 4.45 -8.61 5.69
N TYR A 95 4.57 -7.30 5.78
CA TYR A 95 5.18 -6.52 4.69
C TYR A 95 6.64 -6.88 4.48
N VAL A 96 7.45 -6.97 5.55
CA VAL A 96 8.86 -7.41 5.44
C VAL A 96 8.98 -8.80 4.80
N ARG A 97 8.07 -9.73 5.13
CA ARG A 97 8.07 -11.06 4.54
C ARG A 97 7.68 -11.03 3.06
N ILE A 98 6.66 -10.26 2.68
CA ILE A 98 6.17 -10.22 1.29
C ILE A 98 7.13 -9.43 0.40
N SER A 99 7.72 -8.35 0.90
CA SER A 99 8.72 -7.57 0.16
C SER A 99 9.92 -8.43 -0.23
N ALA A 100 10.39 -9.29 0.69
CA ALA A 100 11.47 -10.23 0.44
C ALA A 100 11.13 -11.36 -0.56
N THR A 101 9.86 -11.53 -0.94
CA THR A 101 9.42 -12.59 -1.87
C THR A 101 9.19 -12.11 -3.30
N THR A 102 9.30 -10.80 -3.56
CA THR A 102 9.06 -10.24 -4.89
C THR A 102 10.40 -10.06 -5.62
N ASP A 103 11.04 -11.17 -5.96
CA ASP A 103 12.11 -11.16 -6.97
C ASP A 103 11.42 -11.14 -8.34
N VAL A 104 11.15 -9.94 -8.84
CA VAL A 104 10.46 -9.72 -10.12
C VAL A 104 11.24 -10.36 -11.26
N ASP A 105 12.58 -10.35 -11.19
CA ASP A 105 13.43 -10.96 -12.22
C ASP A 105 13.27 -12.48 -12.23
N LEU A 106 13.21 -13.11 -11.05
CA LEU A 106 12.91 -14.54 -10.93
C LEU A 106 11.51 -14.90 -11.45
N LEU A 107 10.51 -14.06 -11.15
CA LEU A 107 9.13 -14.25 -11.62
C LEU A 107 9.01 -14.08 -13.14
N LEU A 108 9.69 -13.07 -13.71
CA LEU A 108 9.75 -12.86 -15.16
C LEU A 108 10.47 -14.00 -15.88
N THR A 109 11.53 -14.54 -15.27
CA THR A 109 12.25 -15.71 -15.78
C THR A 109 11.32 -16.93 -15.85
N HIS A 110 10.55 -17.21 -14.81
CA HIS A 110 9.59 -18.32 -14.80
C HIS A 110 8.36 -18.09 -15.71
N ALA A 111 8.01 -16.84 -16.01
CA ALA A 111 6.89 -16.52 -16.90
C ALA A 111 7.27 -16.55 -18.39
N ALA A 112 8.56 -16.55 -18.70
CA ALA A 112 9.09 -16.69 -20.06
C ALA A 112 9.33 -18.16 -20.49
N ASP A 113 9.25 -19.10 -19.54
CA ASP A 113 9.28 -20.55 -19.72
C ASP A 113 7.88 -21.14 -19.99
#